data_AF-A0AAP5MBE0-F1
#
_entry.id   AF-A0AAP5MBE0-F1
#
_cell.length_a   1.000
_cell.length_b   1.000
_cell.length_c   1.000
_cell.angle_alpha   90.00
_cell.angle_beta   90.00
_cell.angle_gamma   90.00
#
_symmetry.space_group_name_H-M   'P 1'
#
loop_
_entity.id
_entity.type
_entity.pdbx_description
1 polymer ?
#
loop_
_entity_poly.entity_id
_entity_poly.type
_entity_poly.pdbx_seq_one_letter_code
_entity_poly.pdbx_strand_id
1 'polypeptide(L)' 'MIEFNTLKGESVSQHELRGGVTYRVQFLNGFEMLVKFTGFQGSRYNFLTEAGREFSIADTSIQYLKFYKIAS' A
#
# COMPACT_ATOMS: atom_id res chain seq x y z
N MET A 1 -19.47 3.17 -7.85
CA MET A 1 -18.84 3.89 -6.74
C MET A 1 -18.63 2.85 -5.66
N ILE A 2 -17.39 2.37 -5.45
CA ILE A 2 -17.13 1.38 -4.41
C ILE A 2 -17.05 2.14 -3.09
N GLU A 3 -17.97 1.84 -2.17
CA GLU A 3 -17.96 2.43 -0.84
C GLU A 3 -16.76 1.88 -0.06
N PHE A 4 -15.75 2.73 0.17
CA PHE A 4 -14.55 2.38 0.95
C PHE A 4 -14.84 2.06 2.43
N ASN A 5 -16.10 2.23 2.88
CA ASN A 5 -16.52 2.03 4.27
C ASN A 5 -16.61 0.56 4.71
N THR A 6 -16.54 -0.42 3.80
CA THR A 6 -16.73 -1.85 4.13
C THR A 6 -15.45 -2.69 4.16
N LEU A 7 -14.29 -2.15 3.78
CA LEU A 7 -13.02 -2.90 3.84
C LEU A 7 -12.20 -2.50 5.07
N LYS A 8 -12.63 -2.96 6.26
CA LYS A 8 -11.78 -2.97 7.46
C LYS A 8 -10.66 -4.00 7.29
N GLY A 9 -9.64 -3.65 6.50
CA GLY A 9 -8.42 -4.45 6.39
C GLY A 9 -7.63 -4.43 7.70
N GLU A 10 -6.91 -5.51 7.98
CA GLU A 10 -6.00 -5.59 9.11
C GLU A 10 -4.82 -4.63 8.88
N SER A 11 -4.53 -3.75 9.83
CA SER A 11 -3.38 -2.84 9.74
C SER A 11 -2.10 -3.65 9.81
N VAL A 12 -1.18 -3.41 8.88
CA VAL A 12 0.13 -4.08 8.82
C VAL A 12 1.25 -3.04 8.76
N SER A 13 2.43 -3.40 9.27
CA SER A 13 3.63 -2.59 9.12
C SER A 13 4.25 -2.75 7.72
N GLN A 14 5.13 -1.83 7.33
CA GLN A 14 5.86 -1.91 6.06
C GLN A 14 6.72 -3.18 5.94
N HIS A 15 7.19 -3.74 7.06
CA HIS A 15 8.01 -4.95 7.08
C HIS A 15 7.20 -6.24 6.83
N GLU A 16 5.88 -6.13 6.95
CA GLU A 16 4.94 -7.22 6.69
C GLU A 16 4.41 -7.22 5.24
N LEU A 17 4.84 -6.25 4.43
CA LEU A 17 4.49 -6.22 3.01
C LEU A 17 5.08 -7.46 2.31
N ARG A 18 4.26 -8.07 1.45
CA ARG A 18 4.60 -9.29 0.69
C ARG A 18 4.41 -9.03 -0.80
N GLY A 19 5.44 -9.35 -1.57
CA GLY A 19 5.41 -9.17 -3.02
C GLY A 19 4.22 -9.91 -3.62
N GLY A 20 3.50 -9.23 -4.52
CA GLY A 20 2.32 -9.79 -5.16
C GLY A 20 0.99 -9.51 -4.46
N VAL A 21 1.01 -9.03 -3.21
CA VAL A 21 -0.20 -8.78 -2.42
C VAL A 21 -0.70 -7.35 -2.62
N THR A 22 -2.02 -7.20 -2.73
CA THR A 22 -2.71 -5.91 -2.79
C THR A 22 -3.03 -5.41 -1.38
N TYR A 23 -2.67 -4.15 -1.13
CA TYR A 23 -2.91 -3.44 0.12
C TYR A 23 -3.73 -2.19 -0.17
N ARG A 24 -4.57 -1.81 0.79
CA ARG A 24 -5.06 -0.43 0.86
C ARG A 24 -4.02 0.42 1.57
N VAL A 25 -3.63 1.51 0.95
CA VAL A 25 -2.64 2.46 1.48
C VAL A 25 -3.34 3.78 1.77
N GLN A 26 -3.17 4.28 2.99
CA GLN A 26 -3.60 5.62 3.40
C GLN A 26 -2.38 6.55 3.50
N PHE A 27 -2.44 7.66 2.78
CA PHE A 27 -1.43 8.73 2.80
C PHE A 27 -1.72 9.77 3.89
N LEU A 28 -0.73 10.62 4.19
CA LEU A 28 -0.84 11.65 5.23
C LEU A 28 -2.00 12.64 5.02
N ASN A 29 -2.37 12.92 3.77
CA ASN A 29 -3.50 13.79 3.43
C ASN A 29 -4.86 13.08 3.54
N GLY A 30 -4.90 11.83 4.03
CA GLY A 30 -6.11 11.02 4.11
C GLY A 30 -6.54 10.39 2.79
N PHE A 31 -5.81 10.61 1.69
CA PHE A 31 -6.08 9.90 0.44
C PHE A 31 -5.80 8.41 0.61
N GLU A 32 -6.69 7.58 0.07
CA GLU A 32 -6.56 6.13 0.11
C GLU A 32 -6.57 5.54 -1.31
N MET A 33 -5.80 4.47 -1.52
CA MET A 33 -5.84 3.72 -2.77
C MET A 33 -5.43 2.26 -2.60
N LEU A 34 -5.84 1.43 -3.57
CA LEU A 34 -5.41 0.04 -3.68
C LEU A 34 -4.14 -0.06 -4.51
N VAL A 35 -3.14 -0.75 -3.97
CA VAL A 35 -1.85 -0.97 -4.64
C VAL A 35 -1.31 -2.35 -4.36
N LYS A 36 -0.72 -2.96 -5.39
CA LYS A 36 0.02 -4.21 -5.26
C LYS A 36 1.47 -3.90 -4.90
N PHE A 37 1.97 -4.44 -3.79
CA PHE A 37 3.38 -4.33 -3.46
C PHE A 37 4.22 -5.22 -4.38
N THR A 38 5.22 -4.66 -5.05
CA THR A 38 6.05 -5.40 -6.01
C THR A 38 7.43 -5.75 -5.46
N GLY A 39 7.90 -5.04 -4.43
CA GLY A 39 9.13 -5.39 -3.70
C GLY A 39 9.89 -4.19 -3.16
N PHE A 40 10.97 -4.46 -2.43
CA PHE A 40 11.90 -3.46 -1.92
C PHE A 40 13.23 -3.52 -2.69
N GLN A 41 13.64 -2.41 -3.30
CA GLN A 41 14.87 -2.31 -4.08
C GLN A 41 15.48 -0.91 -3.94
N GLY A 42 16.80 -0.83 -3.74
CA GLY A 42 17.51 0.45 -3.70
C GLY A 42 16.98 1.43 -2.65
N SER A 43 16.63 0.93 -1.46
CA SER A 43 16.03 1.72 -0.37
C SER A 43 14.64 2.30 -0.68
N ARG A 44 13.89 1.64 -1.56
CA ARG A 44 12.54 2.05 -1.95
C ARG A 44 11.58 0.88 -1.96
N TYR A 45 10.36 1.13 -1.50
CA TYR A 45 9.22 0.23 -1.63
C TYR A 45 8.51 0.53 -2.93
N ASN A 46 8.31 -0.48 -3.76
CA ASN A 46 7.73 -0.36 -5.09
C ASN A 46 6.30 -0.90 -5.09
N PHE A 47 5.43 -0.19 -5.81
CA PHE A 47 4.00 -0.45 -5.84
C PHE A 47 3.46 -0.31 -7.27
N LEU A 48 2.46 -1.13 -7.58
CA LEU A 48 1.68 -1.07 -8.81
C LEU A 48 0.23 -0.70 -8.48
N THR A 49 -0.28 0.35 -9.11
CA THR A 49 -1.68 0.77 -9.00
C THR A 49 -2.60 -0.16 -9.78
N GLU A 50 -3.91 -0.13 -9.51
CA GLU A 50 -4.91 -0.87 -10.29
C GLU A 50 -4.91 -0.50 -11.78
N ALA A 51 -4.56 0.74 -12.11
CA ALA A 51 -4.41 1.22 -13.48
C ALA A 51 -3.09 0.79 -14.16
N GLY A 52 -2.27 -0.04 -13.50
CA GLY A 52 -1.00 -0.52 -14.03
C GLY A 52 0.14 0.51 -14.00
N ARG A 53 -0.02 1.63 -13.30
CA ARG A 53 1.05 2.62 -13.10
C ARG A 53 1.92 2.23 -11.92
N GLU A 54 3.23 2.34 -12.09
CA GLU A 54 4.22 2.10 -11.03
C GLU A 54 4.56 3.39 -10.28
N PHE A 55 4.81 3.24 -8.98
CA PHE A 55 5.43 4.28 -8.17
C PHE A 55 6.25 3.66 -7.05
N SER A 56 7.09 4.48 -6.42
CA SER A 56 7.94 4.03 -5.32
C SER A 56 8.00 5.05 -4.20
N ILE A 57 8.13 4.55 -2.97
CA ILE A 57 8.25 5.35 -1.75
C ILE A 57 9.61 5.06 -1.12
N ALA A 58 10.34 6.11 -0.75
CA ALA A 58 11.62 5.96 -0.06
C ALA A 58 11.42 5.33 1.33
N ASP A 59 12.39 4.51 1.77
CA ASP A 59 12.35 3.86 3.09
C ASP A 59 12.15 4.86 4.24
N THR A 60 12.80 6.03 4.16
CA THR A 60 12.64 7.11 5.16
C THR A 60 11.24 7.71 5.21
N SER A 61 10.43 7.51 4.16
CA SER A 61 9.09 8.07 4.05
C SER A 61 7.98 7.03 4.24
N ILE A 62 8.30 5.73 4.16
CA ILE A 62 7.31 4.65 4.20
C ILE A 62 6.56 4.61 5.54
N GLN A 63 7.24 4.99 6.63
CA GLN A 63 6.70 5.01 7.99
C GLN A 63 5.52 5.99 8.17
N TYR A 64 5.35 6.93 7.24
CA TYR A 64 4.25 7.89 7.26
C TYR A 64 2.98 7.41 6.53
N LEU A 65 3.04 6.23 5.91
CA LEU A 65 1.91 5.60 5.23
C LEU A 65 1.33 4.52 6.14
N LYS A 66 0.01 4.33 6.07
CA LYS A 66 -0.65 3.20 6.73
C LYS A 66 -1.05 2.16 5.70
N PHE A 67 -0.76 0.91 5.99
CA PHE A 67 -1.06 -0.22 5.12
C PHE A 67 -2.13 -1.09 5.77
N TYR A 68 -3.12 -1.49 4.98
CA TYR A 68 -4.16 -2.40 5.40
C TYR A 68 -4.17 -3.59 4.46
N LYS A 69 -3.98 -4.79 5.00
CA LYS A 69 -4.18 -6.03 4.26
C LYS A 69 -5.68 -6.26 4.12
N ILE A 70 -6.14 -6.31 2.88
CA ILE A 70 -7.54 -6.62 2.58
C ILE A 70 -7.65 -8.13 2.66
N ALA A 71 -8.52 -8.64 3.53
CA ALA A 71 -8.77 -10.07 3.62
C ALA A 71 -9.22 -10.57 2.23
N SER A 72 -8.46 -11.49 1.67
CA SER A 72 -8.81 -12.28 0.49
C SER A 72 -9.82 -13.35 0.85
#